data_AF-A0A2G3J7F7-F1
#
_entry.id   AF-A0A2G3J7F7-F1
#
_cell.length_a   1.000
_cell.length_b   1.000
_cell.length_c   1.000
_cell.angle_alpha   90.00
_cell.angle_beta   90.00
_cell.angle_gamma   90.00
#
_symmetry.space_group_name_H-M   'P 1'
#
loop_
_entity.id
_entity.type
_entity.pdbx_description
1 polymer ?
#
loop_
_entity_poly.entity_id
_entity_poly.type
_entity_poly.pdbx_seq_one_letter_code
_entity_poly.pdbx_strand_id
1 'polypeptide(L)'
;MAEWSVWKALEQVRQKKRELDPLFARAGIAPELATIANRICLDLKRSPPTLPLLTGDKTRDAEAMGMYYEGYARQYEEAFYKAENLLRFTWVPEAAPIAALVSAEILRLRDQLKNEQGKTPDFTDLEALLFNYVRLDHPSLALPPDLLSNRRRELTDVAGYPLLVQHAHSEMQNDSVPPLLSEEFKTQLSEHLQRYLASPWLHCPLITQWYVTLALDTGLARKKHDALDDQLTASLLKRRWPSLSNWMPQFEFADQCWYISLSLLALVSLFMEWWWLAAPMVIWLHLSLGAHRRERKEIEDRRAYLLGQAQMLKRTRDRFGVGHISLEKLAFQLRHWDEKGEYFEPQLFDLLALHQHQE
;
A
#
# COMPACT_ATOMS: atom_id res chain seq x y z
N MET A 1 25.59 -7.68 -7.48
CA MET A 1 24.21 -7.22 -7.71
C MET A 1 23.80 -6.47 -6.45
N ALA A 2 23.25 -5.26 -6.54
CA ALA A 2 22.90 -4.50 -5.35
C ALA A 2 21.75 -5.21 -4.62
N GLU A 3 21.92 -5.52 -3.33
CA GLU A 3 20.87 -6.12 -2.51
C GLU A 3 19.65 -5.21 -2.51
N TRP A 4 18.55 -5.73 -3.05
CA TRP A 4 17.26 -5.06 -3.00
C TRP A 4 16.81 -5.00 -1.52
N SER A 5 16.30 -3.84 -1.12
CA SER A 5 15.76 -3.68 0.24
C SER A 5 14.45 -2.91 0.15
N VAL A 6 13.47 -3.38 0.93
CA VAL A 6 12.14 -2.75 1.05
C VAL A 6 12.28 -1.27 1.39
N TRP A 7 13.24 -0.93 2.27
CA TRP A 7 13.54 0.44 2.65
C TRP A 7 13.92 1.34 1.46
N LYS A 8 14.89 0.90 0.64
CA LYS A 8 15.31 1.66 -0.55
C LYS A 8 14.17 1.80 -1.56
N ALA A 9 13.34 0.77 -1.71
CA ALA A 9 12.18 0.83 -2.59
C ALA A 9 11.15 1.87 -2.11
N LEU A 10 10.83 1.87 -0.81
CA LEU A 10 9.95 2.88 -0.20
C LEU A 10 10.52 4.30 -0.35
N GLU A 11 11.83 4.48 -0.16
CA GLU A 11 12.50 5.77 -0.30
C GLU A 11 12.48 6.28 -1.76
N GLN A 12 12.70 5.39 -2.74
CA GLN A 12 12.55 5.73 -4.16
C GLN A 12 11.12 6.13 -4.53
N VAL A 13 10.12 5.45 -3.96
CA VAL A 13 8.72 5.80 -4.19
C VAL A 13 8.38 7.14 -3.54
N ARG A 14 8.86 7.40 -2.32
CA ARG A 14 8.73 8.71 -1.66
C ARG A 14 9.28 9.84 -2.53
N GLN A 15 10.46 9.68 -3.13
CA GLN A 15 11.06 10.68 -4.02
C GLN A 15 10.17 10.98 -5.25
N LYS A 16 9.46 9.96 -5.75
CA LYS A 16 8.53 10.10 -6.90
C LYS A 16 7.17 10.65 -6.48
N LYS A 17 6.69 10.29 -5.29
CA LYS A 17 5.36 10.61 -4.76
C LYS A 17 5.49 11.20 -3.35
N ARG A 18 5.37 12.53 -3.28
CA ARG A 18 5.46 13.31 -2.03
C ARG A 18 4.34 13.02 -1.02
N GLU A 19 3.30 12.28 -1.41
CA GLU A 19 2.23 11.82 -0.51
C GLU A 19 2.75 10.98 0.69
N LEU A 20 3.94 10.37 0.56
CA LEU A 20 4.58 9.60 1.63
C LEU A 20 5.41 10.45 2.61
N ASP A 21 5.75 11.69 2.26
CA ASP A 21 6.54 12.57 3.13
C ASP A 21 6.01 12.70 4.57
N PRO A 22 4.69 12.87 4.83
CA PRO A 22 4.18 12.95 6.19
C PRO A 22 4.37 11.64 6.98
N LEU A 23 4.34 10.47 6.33
CA LEU A 23 4.55 9.18 7.00
C LEU A 23 6.01 9.00 7.41
N PHE A 24 6.94 9.33 6.51
CA PHE A 24 8.38 9.31 6.80
C PHE A 24 8.76 10.32 7.88
N ALA A 25 8.13 11.49 7.88
CA ALA A 25 8.32 12.49 8.92
C ALA A 25 7.87 11.98 10.29
N ARG A 26 6.72 11.30 10.40
CA ARG A 26 6.25 10.66 11.65
C ARG A 26 7.17 9.54 12.14
N ALA A 27 7.88 8.88 11.23
CA ALA A 27 8.94 7.91 11.53
C ALA A 27 10.31 8.56 11.85
N GLY A 28 10.35 9.89 11.94
CA GLY A 28 11.56 10.66 12.28
C GLY A 28 12.57 10.73 11.15
N ILE A 29 12.13 10.79 9.89
CA ILE A 29 13.00 10.85 8.70
C ILE A 29 12.62 12.04 7.82
N ALA A 30 13.30 13.16 8.04
CA ALA A 30 13.23 14.32 7.16
C ALA A 30 14.63 14.95 7.02
N PRO A 31 15.44 14.48 6.04
CA PRO A 31 16.77 15.06 5.79
C PRO A 31 16.69 16.55 5.40
N GLU A 32 15.55 16.97 4.86
CA GLU A 32 15.26 18.36 4.53
C GLU A 32 15.25 19.27 5.77
N LEU A 33 14.73 18.81 6.92
CA LEU A 33 14.66 19.63 8.13
C LEU A 33 16.05 19.99 8.66
N ALA A 34 16.99 19.04 8.63
CA ALA A 34 18.37 19.30 9.03
C ALA A 34 19.04 20.33 8.10
N THR A 35 18.75 20.25 6.80
CA THR A 35 19.27 21.21 5.81
C THR A 35 18.69 22.61 6.02
N ILE A 36 17.39 22.71 6.30
CA ILE A 36 16.71 23.98 6.58
C ILE A 36 17.22 24.57 7.89
N ALA A 37 17.35 23.78 8.96
CA ALA A 37 17.90 24.23 10.24
C ALA A 37 19.31 24.78 10.08
N ASN A 38 20.20 24.07 9.37
CA ASN A 38 21.55 24.57 9.07
C ASN A 38 21.52 25.91 8.32
N ARG A 39 20.63 26.06 7.34
CA ARG A 39 20.48 27.32 6.60
C ARG A 39 19.99 28.46 7.48
N ILE A 40 19.06 28.21 8.39
CA ILE A 40 18.59 29.19 9.37
C ILE A 40 19.75 29.63 10.27
N CYS A 41 20.54 28.69 10.81
CA CYS A 41 21.69 29.01 11.65
C CYS A 41 22.74 29.84 10.89
N LEU A 42 22.98 29.53 9.60
CA LEU A 42 23.86 30.34 8.76
C LEU A 42 23.32 31.76 8.54
N ASP A 43 22.00 31.91 8.35
CA ASP A 43 21.36 33.20 8.17
C ASP A 43 21.40 34.05 9.47
N LEU A 44 21.28 33.42 10.65
CA LEU A 44 21.42 34.06 11.96
C LEU A 44 22.85 34.57 12.23
N LYS A 45 23.87 33.86 11.74
CA LYS A 45 25.30 34.24 11.88
C LYS A 45 25.76 35.31 10.90
N ARG A 46 24.90 35.75 9.97
CA ARG A 46 25.27 36.83 9.06
C ARG A 46 25.52 38.11 9.84
N SER A 47 26.62 38.77 9.50
CA SER A 47 26.97 40.08 10.06
C SER A 47 25.80 41.04 9.90
N PRO A 48 25.47 41.85 10.93
CA PRO A 48 24.47 42.89 10.78
C PRO A 48 24.90 43.90 9.70
N PRO A 49 24.00 44.75 9.20
CA PRO A 49 24.39 45.86 8.33
C PRO A 49 25.50 46.68 9.02
N THR A 50 26.36 47.27 8.21
CA THR A 50 27.40 48.19 8.71
C THR A 50 26.75 49.47 9.20
N LEU A 51 27.19 49.96 10.36
CA LEU A 51 26.78 51.26 10.88
C LEU A 51 27.10 52.37 9.86
N PRO A 52 26.18 53.34 9.65
CA PRO A 52 26.43 54.45 8.75
C PRO A 52 27.56 55.34 9.27
N LEU A 53 28.34 55.91 8.35
CA LEU A 53 29.37 56.88 8.70
C LEU A 53 28.71 58.19 9.11
N LEU A 54 29.03 58.68 10.31
CA LEU A 54 28.51 59.95 10.82
C LEU A 54 29.16 61.12 10.07
N THR A 55 28.33 61.94 9.43
CA THR A 55 28.76 63.06 8.58
C THR A 55 28.89 64.38 9.36
N GLY A 56 28.37 64.43 10.59
CA GLY A 56 28.34 65.61 11.45
C GLY A 56 27.11 66.49 11.25
N ASP A 57 26.25 66.16 10.28
CA ASP A 57 24.96 66.80 10.08
C ASP A 57 23.88 66.06 10.89
N LYS A 58 23.32 66.73 11.90
CA LYS A 58 22.43 66.11 12.90
C LYS A 58 21.17 65.50 12.29
N THR A 59 20.59 66.12 11.26
CA THR A 59 19.35 65.62 10.63
C THR A 59 19.63 64.41 9.77
N ARG A 60 20.68 64.48 8.95
CA ARG A 60 21.10 63.40 8.05
C ARG A 60 21.63 62.19 8.81
N ASP A 61 22.39 62.40 9.88
CA ASP A 61 22.89 61.32 10.73
C ASP A 61 21.73 60.62 11.48
N ALA A 62 20.71 61.37 11.92
CA ALA A 62 19.51 60.79 12.55
C ALA A 62 18.69 59.94 11.57
N GLU A 63 18.49 60.41 10.33
CA GLU A 63 17.78 59.66 9.28
C GLU A 63 18.55 58.39 8.88
N ALA A 64 19.87 58.49 8.70
CA ALA A 64 20.72 57.34 8.38
C ALA A 64 20.72 56.28 9.50
N MET A 65 20.75 56.71 10.77
CA MET A 65 20.63 55.80 11.91
C MET A 65 19.23 55.19 12.02
N GLY A 66 18.16 55.93 11.70
CA GLY A 66 16.80 55.39 11.63
C GLY A 66 16.68 54.27 10.60
N MET A 67 17.14 54.51 9.37
CA MET A 67 17.18 53.49 8.31
C MET A 67 18.05 52.28 8.68
N TYR A 68 19.15 52.51 9.39
CA TYR A 68 20.02 51.44 9.90
C TYR A 68 19.26 50.52 10.87
N TYR A 69 18.57 51.07 11.87
CA TYR A 69 17.84 50.26 12.85
C TYR A 69 16.66 49.50 12.23
N GLU A 70 15.96 50.09 11.27
CA GLU A 70 14.92 49.40 10.50
C GLU A 70 15.49 48.23 9.68
N GLY A 71 16.62 48.45 8.99
CA GLY A 71 17.30 47.40 8.22
C GLY A 71 17.87 46.28 9.12
N TYR A 72 18.38 46.66 10.29
CA TYR A 72 18.95 45.77 11.29
C TYR A 72 17.92 44.74 11.80
N ALA A 73 16.74 45.20 12.23
CA ALA A 73 15.68 44.30 12.71
C ALA A 73 15.13 43.41 11.57
N ARG A 74 14.99 43.99 10.38
CA ARG A 74 14.45 43.28 9.21
C ARG A 74 15.34 42.13 8.74
N GLN A 75 16.66 42.23 8.90
CA GLN A 75 17.60 41.16 8.53
C GLN A 75 17.31 39.87 9.30
N TYR A 76 17.09 39.97 10.63
CA TYR A 76 16.86 38.80 11.48
C TYR A 76 15.42 38.26 11.38
N GLU A 77 14.46 39.11 11.05
CA GLU A 77 13.07 38.71 10.88
C GLU A 77 12.88 37.64 9.79
N GLU A 78 13.68 37.68 8.71
CA GLU A 78 13.64 36.63 7.69
C GLU A 78 14.07 35.26 8.25
N ALA A 79 15.08 35.24 9.13
CA ALA A 79 15.55 34.01 9.77
C ALA A 79 14.52 33.48 10.78
N PHE A 80 13.88 34.36 11.56
CA PHE A 80 12.79 33.97 12.46
C PHE A 80 11.58 33.42 11.71
N TYR A 81 11.19 34.08 10.63
CA TYR A 81 10.10 33.59 9.77
C TYR A 81 10.41 32.21 9.19
N LYS A 82 11.66 31.95 8.78
CA LYS A 82 12.10 30.61 8.34
C LYS A 82 12.04 29.58 9.48
N ALA A 83 12.43 29.96 10.69
CA ALA A 83 12.34 29.09 11.87
C ALA A 83 10.88 28.78 12.23
N GLU A 84 9.98 29.75 12.19
CA GLU A 84 8.54 29.53 12.38
C GLU A 84 7.95 28.63 11.30
N ASN A 85 8.37 28.80 10.05
CA ASN A 85 7.95 27.92 8.96
C ASN A 85 8.49 26.49 9.14
N LEU A 86 9.71 26.31 9.67
CA LEU A 86 10.24 24.99 10.01
C LEU A 86 9.29 24.22 10.93
N LEU A 87 8.70 24.91 11.92
CA LEU A 87 7.76 24.31 12.88
C LEU A 87 6.41 23.93 12.27
N ARG A 88 6.07 24.45 11.09
CA ARG A 88 4.82 24.13 10.38
C ARG A 88 4.93 22.89 9.50
N PHE A 89 6.14 22.41 9.21
CA PHE A 89 6.30 21.18 8.46
C PHE A 89 5.79 19.98 9.26
N THR A 90 5.24 18.99 8.56
CA THR A 90 4.91 17.70 9.18
C THR A 90 6.15 17.10 9.80
N TRP A 91 6.09 16.85 11.10
CA TRP A 91 7.15 16.23 11.88
C TRP A 91 6.56 15.26 12.91
N VAL A 92 7.44 14.68 13.71
CA VAL A 92 7.10 13.77 14.80
C VAL A 92 6.25 14.53 15.84
N PRO A 93 5.04 14.07 16.21
CA PRO A 93 4.16 14.80 17.13
C PRO A 93 4.79 15.01 18.51
N GLU A 94 5.66 14.10 18.92
CA GLU A 94 6.41 14.20 20.16
C GLU A 94 7.37 15.40 20.20
N ALA A 95 7.69 16.03 19.06
CA ALA A 95 8.52 17.22 18.99
C ALA A 95 7.79 18.52 19.40
N ALA A 96 6.47 18.48 19.59
CA ALA A 96 5.65 19.66 19.90
C ALA A 96 6.13 20.48 21.12
N PRO A 97 6.61 19.87 22.23
CA PRO A 97 7.15 20.63 23.36
C PRO A 97 8.38 21.46 22.98
N ILE A 98 9.27 20.93 22.13
CA ILE A 98 10.43 21.69 21.66
C ILE A 98 9.99 22.81 20.72
N ALA A 99 9.02 22.56 19.84
CA ALA A 99 8.47 23.60 18.97
C ALA A 99 7.94 24.81 19.78
N ALA A 100 7.28 24.54 20.91
CA ALA A 100 6.83 25.60 21.81
C ALA A 100 8.01 26.40 22.40
N LEU A 101 9.09 25.72 22.82
CA LEU A 101 10.31 26.39 23.31
C LEU A 101 10.98 27.24 22.23
N VAL A 102 11.08 26.74 21.00
CA VAL A 102 11.61 27.49 19.85
C VAL A 102 10.76 28.75 19.62
N SER A 103 9.43 28.63 19.64
CA SER A 103 8.53 29.77 19.43
C SER A 103 8.66 30.84 20.53
N ALA A 104 8.82 30.42 21.80
CA ALA A 104 9.03 31.33 22.91
C ALA A 104 10.37 32.06 22.81
N GLU A 105 11.41 31.36 22.39
CA GLU A 105 12.75 31.94 22.20
C GLU A 105 12.79 32.95 21.05
N ILE A 106 12.09 32.66 19.94
CA ILE A 106 11.92 33.62 18.84
C ILE A 106 11.22 34.90 19.32
N LEU A 107 10.18 34.79 20.14
CA LEU A 107 9.51 35.96 20.71
C LEU A 107 10.43 36.76 21.63
N ARG A 108 11.19 36.08 22.51
CA ARG A 108 12.19 36.72 23.37
C ARG A 108 13.22 37.50 22.56
N LEU A 109 13.75 36.90 21.50
CA LEU A 109 14.73 37.53 20.61
C LEU A 109 14.14 38.71 19.83
N ARG A 110 12.89 38.61 19.37
CA ARG A 110 12.18 39.74 18.75
C ARG A 110 12.00 40.91 19.71
N ASP A 111 11.67 40.65 20.98
CA ASP A 111 11.55 41.71 21.99
C ASP A 111 12.92 42.30 22.36
N GLN A 112 13.96 41.48 22.42
CA GLN A 112 15.32 41.97 22.63
C GLN A 112 15.79 42.88 21.49
N LEU A 113 15.55 42.52 20.23
CA LEU A 113 15.89 43.35 19.07
C LEU A 113 15.14 44.69 19.04
N LYS A 114 13.91 44.74 19.56
CA LYS A 114 13.15 45.99 19.70
C LYS A 114 13.74 46.89 20.78
N ASN A 115 14.16 46.30 21.90
CA ASN A 115 14.60 47.04 23.10
C ASN A 115 16.09 47.40 23.07
N GLU A 116 16.95 46.58 22.45
CA GLU A 116 18.41 46.73 22.42
C GLU A 116 18.92 46.91 20.98
N GLN A 117 18.71 48.11 20.43
CA GLN A 117 19.09 48.42 19.06
C GLN A 117 20.63 48.45 18.89
N GLY A 118 21.14 47.78 17.85
CA GLY A 118 22.55 47.83 17.45
C GLY A 118 23.50 46.84 18.14
N LYS A 119 23.02 45.99 19.06
CA LYS A 119 23.78 44.87 19.62
C LYS A 119 23.24 43.55 19.09
N THR A 120 24.08 42.75 18.43
CA THR A 120 23.73 41.39 17.99
C THR A 120 23.32 40.55 19.19
N PRO A 121 22.07 40.04 19.24
CA PRO A 121 21.64 39.17 20.31
C PRO A 121 22.37 37.82 20.21
N ASP A 122 22.46 37.11 21.33
CA ASP A 122 23.00 35.77 21.36
C ASP A 122 21.98 34.77 20.81
N PHE A 123 22.34 34.08 19.73
CA PHE A 123 21.49 33.08 19.06
C PHE A 123 21.81 31.64 19.47
N THR A 124 22.79 31.42 20.37
CA THR A 124 23.28 30.09 20.74
C THR A 124 22.16 29.17 21.24
N ASP A 125 21.25 29.70 22.06
CA ASP A 125 20.12 28.95 22.60
C ASP A 125 19.10 28.57 21.50
N LEU A 126 18.81 29.50 20.59
CA LEU A 126 17.93 29.22 19.45
C LEU A 126 18.54 28.16 18.52
N GLU A 127 19.84 28.24 18.23
CA GLU A 127 20.55 27.22 17.45
C GLU A 127 20.47 25.85 18.11
N ALA A 128 20.73 25.77 19.42
CA ALA A 128 20.63 24.54 20.18
C ALA A 128 19.21 23.97 20.13
N LEU A 129 18.18 24.80 20.35
CA LEU A 129 16.78 24.37 20.28
C LEU A 129 16.37 23.89 18.89
N LEU A 130 16.83 24.54 17.81
CA LEU A 130 16.56 24.11 16.44
C LEU A 130 17.19 22.74 16.13
N PHE A 131 18.45 22.53 16.54
CA PHE A 131 19.06 21.21 16.39
C PHE A 131 18.39 20.16 17.27
N ASN A 132 17.98 20.54 18.48
CA ASN A 132 17.27 19.64 19.38
C ASN A 132 15.90 19.23 18.84
N TYR A 133 15.21 20.14 18.15
CA TYR A 133 13.94 19.86 17.47
C TYR A 133 14.10 18.85 16.32
N VAL A 134 15.17 19.00 15.54
CA VAL A 134 15.45 18.11 14.39
C VAL A 134 15.94 16.74 14.85
N ARG A 135 16.75 16.67 15.91
CA ARG A 135 17.35 15.43 16.41
C ARG A 135 16.50 14.71 17.45
N LEU A 136 15.53 15.41 18.05
CA LEU A 136 14.66 14.89 19.10
C LEU A 136 15.44 14.48 20.38
N ASP A 137 16.51 15.20 20.71
CA ASP A 137 17.47 14.90 21.78
C ASP A 137 17.38 15.86 22.99
N HIS A 138 16.25 16.56 23.16
CA HIS A 138 16.05 17.50 24.26
C HIS A 138 15.72 16.82 25.60
N PRO A 139 16.26 17.28 26.76
CA PRO A 139 16.02 16.67 28.06
C PRO A 139 14.55 16.71 28.53
N SER A 140 13.75 17.66 28.03
CA SER A 140 12.31 17.71 28.33
C SER A 140 11.48 16.68 27.54
N LEU A 141 12.08 16.00 26.55
CA LEU A 141 11.43 14.93 25.82
C LEU A 141 11.59 13.60 26.58
N ALA A 142 10.48 13.10 27.10
CA ALA A 142 10.39 11.71 27.57
C ALA A 142 10.04 10.79 26.39
N LEU A 143 10.98 10.59 25.47
CA LEU A 143 10.81 9.66 24.35
C LEU A 143 11.26 8.24 24.74
N PRO A 144 10.45 7.21 24.51
CA PRO A 144 10.93 5.83 24.58
C PRO A 144 12.06 5.63 23.57
N PRO A 145 13.20 5.02 23.96
CA PRO A 145 14.39 4.92 23.10
C PRO A 145 14.12 4.15 21.80
N ASP A 146 13.15 3.24 21.81
CA ASP A 146 12.82 2.39 20.66
C ASP A 146 11.62 2.89 19.84
N LEU A 147 11.03 4.04 20.16
CA LEU A 147 9.80 4.49 19.48
C LEU A 147 10.03 4.72 17.99
N LEU A 148 11.09 5.46 17.62
CA LEU A 148 11.37 5.77 16.22
C LEU A 148 11.88 4.55 15.45
N SER A 149 12.67 3.69 16.09
CA SER A 149 13.13 2.45 15.46
C SER A 149 11.96 1.50 15.19
N ASN A 150 11.01 1.38 16.13
CA ASN A 150 9.79 0.61 15.95
C ASN A 150 8.89 1.19 14.85
N ARG A 151 8.68 2.51 14.81
CA ARG A 151 7.93 3.15 13.70
C ARG A 151 8.56 2.88 12.34
N ARG A 152 9.89 2.90 12.24
CA ARG A 152 10.60 2.58 10.98
C ARG A 152 10.44 1.11 10.59
N ARG A 153 10.48 0.19 11.56
CA ARG A 153 10.19 -1.23 11.34
C ARG A 153 8.76 -1.41 10.87
N GLU A 154 7.77 -0.86 11.59
CA GLU A 154 6.36 -0.90 11.20
C GLU A 154 6.12 -0.31 9.80
N LEU A 155 6.74 0.82 9.46
CA LEU A 155 6.68 1.39 8.11
C LEU A 155 7.21 0.41 7.05
N THR A 156 8.32 -0.27 7.35
CA THR A 156 8.94 -1.22 6.41
C THR A 156 8.11 -2.50 6.29
N ASP A 157 7.65 -3.03 7.42
CA ASP A 157 6.98 -4.33 7.50
C ASP A 157 5.53 -4.26 7.02
N VAL A 158 4.84 -3.15 7.28
CA VAL A 158 3.44 -2.94 6.87
C VAL A 158 3.41 -2.25 5.51
N ALA A 159 3.83 -1.00 5.41
CA ALA A 159 3.71 -0.26 4.15
C ALA A 159 4.60 -0.81 3.02
N GLY A 160 5.70 -1.48 3.37
CA GLY A 160 6.60 -2.09 2.41
C GLY A 160 6.20 -3.49 1.92
N TYR A 161 5.27 -4.17 2.60
CA TYR A 161 4.84 -5.52 2.20
C TYR A 161 4.31 -5.60 0.76
N PRO A 162 3.43 -4.70 0.28
CA PRO A 162 2.98 -4.75 -1.11
C PRO A 162 4.11 -4.60 -2.14
N LEU A 163 5.14 -3.81 -1.83
CA LEU A 163 6.31 -3.62 -2.70
C LEU A 163 7.19 -4.86 -2.70
N LEU A 164 7.33 -5.53 -1.55
CA LEU A 164 8.02 -6.82 -1.43
C LEU A 164 7.34 -7.87 -2.30
N VAL A 165 6.02 -7.98 -2.21
CA VAL A 165 5.27 -8.93 -3.05
C VAL A 165 5.44 -8.59 -4.53
N GLN A 166 5.32 -7.33 -4.94
CA GLN A 166 5.53 -6.93 -6.35
C GLN A 166 6.93 -7.29 -6.85
N HIS A 167 7.95 -7.08 -6.02
CA HIS A 167 9.33 -7.44 -6.34
C HIS A 167 9.49 -8.96 -6.48
N ALA A 168 9.01 -9.74 -5.50
CA ALA A 168 9.08 -11.20 -5.52
C ALA A 168 8.39 -11.79 -6.76
N HIS A 169 7.30 -11.19 -7.24
CA HIS A 169 6.61 -11.63 -8.46
C HIS A 169 7.35 -11.24 -9.76
N SER A 170 8.17 -10.19 -9.71
CA SER A 170 9.00 -9.79 -10.86
C SER A 170 10.23 -10.68 -11.02
N GLU A 171 10.71 -11.28 -9.94
CA GLU A 171 11.87 -12.17 -9.93
C GLU A 171 11.44 -13.64 -9.98
N MET A 172 11.83 -14.37 -11.03
CA MET A 172 11.40 -15.77 -11.26
C MET A 172 11.90 -16.79 -10.22
N GLN A 173 12.79 -16.42 -9.28
CA GLN A 173 13.47 -17.34 -8.35
C GLN A 173 13.50 -16.81 -6.91
N ASN A 174 12.51 -16.02 -6.50
CA ASN A 174 12.48 -15.44 -5.17
C ASN A 174 11.49 -16.19 -4.25
N ASP A 175 12.02 -17.00 -3.33
CA ASP A 175 11.25 -17.79 -2.36
C ASP A 175 10.82 -16.99 -1.11
N SER A 176 11.04 -15.67 -1.09
CA SER A 176 10.70 -14.83 0.07
C SER A 176 9.19 -14.67 0.30
N VAL A 177 8.37 -14.92 -0.72
CA VAL A 177 6.91 -14.82 -0.65
C VAL A 177 6.28 -16.08 -1.23
N PRO A 178 5.31 -16.69 -0.54
CA PRO A 178 4.60 -17.86 -1.07
C PRO A 178 3.77 -17.47 -2.30
N PRO A 179 3.47 -18.43 -3.20
CA PRO A 179 2.73 -18.13 -4.43
C PRO A 179 1.32 -17.61 -4.13
N LEU A 180 0.79 -16.67 -4.95
CA LEU A 180 -0.52 -16.01 -4.72
C LEU A 180 -1.70 -16.97 -4.54
N LEU A 181 -1.61 -18.16 -5.12
CA LEU A 181 -2.65 -19.19 -5.05
C LEU A 181 -2.62 -19.98 -3.74
N SER A 182 -1.51 -19.94 -2.99
CA SER A 182 -1.38 -20.70 -1.74
C SER A 182 -2.25 -20.15 -0.63
N GLU A 183 -2.67 -21.04 0.27
CA GLU A 183 -3.33 -20.65 1.52
C GLU A 183 -2.38 -19.91 2.46
N GLU A 184 -1.08 -20.20 2.41
CA GLU A 184 -0.06 -19.48 3.19
C GLU A 184 -0.02 -17.99 2.83
N PHE A 185 -0.07 -17.67 1.53
CA PHE A 185 -0.14 -16.27 1.06
C PHE A 185 -1.42 -15.58 1.54
N LYS A 186 -2.55 -16.30 1.55
CA LYS A 186 -3.83 -15.79 2.06
C LYS A 186 -3.70 -15.37 3.52
N THR A 187 -3.19 -16.27 4.35
CA THR A 187 -2.99 -15.98 5.78
C THR A 187 -2.07 -14.79 5.98
N GLN A 188 -0.95 -14.73 5.25
CA GLN A 188 -0.02 -13.60 5.32
C GLN A 188 -0.67 -12.28 4.88
N LEU A 189 -1.40 -12.26 3.76
CA LEU A 189 -2.10 -11.08 3.29
C LEU A 189 -3.11 -10.59 4.33
N SER A 190 -3.93 -11.48 4.87
CA SER A 190 -4.94 -11.16 5.88
C SER A 190 -4.32 -10.55 7.14
N GLU A 191 -3.20 -11.09 7.60
CA GLU A 191 -2.46 -10.57 8.76
C GLU A 191 -1.90 -9.18 8.48
N HIS A 192 -1.28 -8.96 7.32
CA HIS A 192 -0.71 -7.67 6.95
C HIS A 192 -1.81 -6.61 6.72
N LEU A 193 -2.95 -6.99 6.14
CA LEU A 193 -4.13 -6.13 6.03
C LEU A 193 -4.66 -5.73 7.41
N GLN A 194 -4.79 -6.69 8.32
CA GLN A 194 -5.24 -6.42 9.68
C GLN A 194 -4.26 -5.52 10.45
N ARG A 195 -2.95 -5.73 10.30
CA ARG A 195 -1.92 -4.85 10.88
C ARG A 195 -1.98 -3.43 10.30
N TYR A 196 -2.25 -3.29 9.00
CA TYR A 196 -2.42 -1.97 8.39
C TYR A 196 -3.66 -1.26 8.92
N LEU A 197 -4.81 -1.95 9.00
CA LEU A 197 -6.03 -1.41 9.58
C LEU A 197 -5.85 -1.00 11.06
N ALA A 198 -5.09 -1.78 11.82
CA ALA A 198 -4.79 -1.52 13.22
C ALA A 198 -3.80 -0.36 13.47
N SER A 199 -3.16 0.18 12.42
CA SER A 199 -2.14 1.23 12.52
C SER A 199 -2.56 2.55 11.84
N PRO A 200 -3.41 3.38 12.50
CA PRO A 200 -3.96 4.60 11.91
C PRO A 200 -2.94 5.61 11.39
N TRP A 201 -1.76 5.67 12.02
CA TRP A 201 -0.74 6.64 11.65
C TRP A 201 -0.10 6.36 10.28
N LEU A 202 -0.23 5.12 9.77
CA LEU A 202 0.25 4.66 8.46
C LEU A 202 -0.78 4.83 7.34
N HIS A 203 -2.03 5.17 7.66
CA HIS A 203 -3.10 5.24 6.67
C HIS A 203 -2.81 6.30 5.61
N CYS A 204 -2.71 5.86 4.36
CA CYS A 204 -2.44 6.71 3.21
C CYS A 204 -3.14 6.13 1.96
N PRO A 205 -3.79 6.97 1.12
CA PRO A 205 -4.48 6.51 -0.08
C PRO A 205 -3.59 5.66 -0.99
N LEU A 206 -2.31 6.00 -1.11
CA LEU A 206 -1.35 5.28 -1.95
C LEU A 206 -1.07 3.85 -1.44
N ILE A 207 -0.85 3.70 -0.13
CA ILE A 207 -0.58 2.39 0.48
C ILE A 207 -1.84 1.53 0.42
N THR A 208 -2.99 2.12 0.72
CA THR A 208 -4.31 1.50 0.54
C THR A 208 -4.48 1.00 -0.89
N GLN A 209 -4.16 1.80 -1.91
CA GLN A 209 -4.24 1.39 -3.31
C GLN A 209 -3.35 0.18 -3.62
N TRP A 210 -2.15 0.10 -3.04
CA TRP A 210 -1.26 -1.06 -3.23
C TRP A 210 -1.82 -2.34 -2.63
N TYR A 211 -2.32 -2.28 -1.39
CA TYR A 211 -2.97 -3.41 -0.74
C TYR A 211 -4.21 -3.88 -1.51
N VAL A 212 -5.05 -2.96 -1.96
CA VAL A 212 -6.22 -3.29 -2.79
C VAL A 212 -5.79 -3.94 -4.10
N THR A 213 -4.79 -3.39 -4.79
CA THR A 213 -4.31 -3.95 -6.06
C THR A 213 -3.79 -5.37 -5.88
N LEU A 214 -3.07 -5.62 -4.80
CA LEU A 214 -2.55 -6.93 -4.46
C LEU A 214 -3.68 -7.92 -4.11
N ALA A 215 -4.70 -7.50 -3.37
CA ALA A 215 -5.89 -8.33 -3.14
C ALA A 215 -6.63 -8.65 -4.45
N LEU A 216 -6.75 -7.69 -5.37
CA LEU A 216 -7.31 -7.94 -6.71
C LEU A 216 -6.48 -8.94 -7.51
N ASP A 217 -5.15 -8.89 -7.41
CA ASP A 217 -4.24 -9.82 -8.09
C ASP A 217 -4.42 -11.26 -7.57
N THR A 218 -4.61 -11.42 -6.26
CA THR A 218 -4.88 -12.73 -5.64
C THR A 218 -6.25 -13.28 -6.05
N GLY A 219 -7.29 -12.46 -6.00
CA GLY A 219 -8.63 -12.85 -6.44
C GLY A 219 -8.66 -13.20 -7.93
N LEU A 220 -7.89 -12.49 -8.75
CA LEU A 220 -7.73 -12.79 -10.17
C LEU A 220 -6.96 -14.09 -10.42
N ALA A 221 -5.90 -14.37 -9.65
CA ALA A 221 -5.17 -15.62 -9.73
C ALA A 221 -6.10 -16.80 -9.40
N ARG A 222 -6.86 -16.72 -8.29
CA ARG A 222 -7.83 -17.75 -7.89
C ARG A 222 -8.92 -17.96 -8.93
N LYS A 223 -9.58 -16.89 -9.39
CA LYS A 223 -10.61 -17.01 -10.44
C LYS A 223 -10.08 -17.62 -11.74
N LYS A 224 -8.81 -17.37 -12.09
CA LYS A 224 -8.17 -18.04 -13.24
C LYS A 224 -7.90 -19.51 -12.97
N HIS A 225 -7.44 -19.86 -11.77
CA HIS A 225 -7.21 -21.25 -11.38
C HIS A 225 -8.52 -22.04 -11.42
N ASP A 226 -9.58 -21.53 -10.80
CA ASP A 226 -10.90 -22.16 -10.79
C ASP A 226 -11.51 -22.28 -12.19
N ALA A 227 -11.24 -21.32 -13.08
CA ALA A 227 -11.66 -21.39 -14.48
C ALA A 227 -10.85 -22.39 -15.32
N LEU A 228 -9.68 -22.82 -14.85
CA LEU A 228 -8.84 -23.82 -15.52
C LEU A 228 -9.01 -25.22 -14.92
N ASP A 229 -9.58 -25.33 -13.72
CA ASP A 229 -9.88 -26.61 -13.09
C ASP A 229 -11.18 -27.20 -13.65
N ASP A 230 -11.01 -28.05 -14.67
CA ASP A 230 -12.10 -28.76 -15.33
C ASP A 230 -12.81 -29.73 -14.36
N GLN A 231 -12.15 -30.25 -13.31
CA GLN A 231 -12.76 -31.17 -12.35
C GLN A 231 -13.72 -30.45 -11.41
N LEU A 232 -13.30 -29.29 -10.87
CA LEU A 232 -14.17 -28.41 -10.08
C LEU A 232 -15.37 -27.95 -10.91
N THR A 233 -15.12 -27.46 -12.14
CA THR A 233 -16.18 -26.98 -13.04
C THR A 233 -17.19 -28.09 -13.32
N ALA A 234 -16.72 -29.31 -13.55
CA ALA A 234 -17.58 -30.44 -13.84
C ALA A 234 -18.35 -30.91 -12.59
N SER A 235 -17.78 -30.81 -11.37
CA SER A 235 -18.47 -31.14 -10.10
C SER A 235 -19.66 -30.21 -9.80
N LEU A 236 -19.63 -28.98 -10.32
CA LEU A 236 -20.69 -27.98 -10.13
C LEU A 236 -21.91 -28.20 -11.04
N LEU A 237 -21.84 -29.15 -11.99
CA LEU A 237 -22.96 -29.47 -12.87
C LEU A 237 -24.04 -30.26 -12.13
N LYS A 238 -25.26 -29.70 -12.06
CA LYS A 238 -26.41 -30.30 -11.35
C LYS A 238 -26.94 -31.59 -11.96
N ARG A 239 -26.67 -31.86 -13.24
CA ARG A 239 -27.16 -33.03 -13.97
C ARG A 239 -26.02 -33.68 -14.73
N ARG A 240 -25.36 -34.64 -14.09
CA ARG A 240 -24.34 -35.47 -14.72
C ARG A 240 -24.93 -36.81 -15.12
N TRP A 241 -24.48 -37.35 -16.24
CA TRP A 241 -24.79 -38.68 -16.71
C TRP A 241 -24.31 -39.69 -15.66
N PRO A 242 -25.08 -40.73 -15.36
CA PRO A 242 -24.67 -41.76 -14.43
C PRO A 242 -23.46 -42.54 -14.99
N SER A 243 -22.26 -42.09 -14.62
CA SER A 243 -20.96 -42.70 -14.91
C SER A 243 -20.26 -43.11 -13.61
N LEU A 244 -19.28 -44.01 -13.72
CA LEU A 244 -18.57 -44.55 -12.56
C LEU A 244 -17.67 -43.48 -11.90
N SER A 245 -17.23 -42.45 -12.63
CA SER A 245 -16.52 -41.29 -12.07
C SER A 245 -17.33 -40.48 -11.06
N ASN A 246 -18.66 -40.48 -11.13
CA ASN A 246 -19.49 -39.85 -10.10
C ASN A 246 -19.47 -40.65 -8.78
N TRP A 247 -19.19 -41.94 -8.84
CA TRP A 247 -19.19 -42.85 -7.68
C TRP A 247 -17.78 -43.05 -7.11
N MET A 248 -16.74 -42.95 -7.95
CA MET A 248 -15.33 -42.96 -7.54
C MET A 248 -14.55 -41.80 -8.20
N PRO A 249 -14.60 -40.59 -7.63
CA PRO A 249 -13.96 -39.41 -8.21
C PRO A 249 -12.43 -39.45 -8.17
N GLN A 250 -11.83 -40.31 -7.33
CA GLN A 250 -10.37 -40.42 -7.18
C GLN A 250 -9.70 -41.32 -8.22
N PHE A 251 -10.48 -42.03 -9.05
CA PHE A 251 -9.94 -42.96 -10.03
C PHE A 251 -10.05 -42.35 -11.44
N GLU A 252 -8.94 -41.83 -11.95
CA GLU A 252 -8.87 -41.11 -13.25
C GLU A 252 -9.39 -41.95 -14.44
N PHE A 253 -9.26 -43.28 -14.36
CA PHE A 253 -9.70 -44.21 -15.40
C PHE A 253 -11.10 -44.80 -15.18
N ALA A 254 -11.86 -44.31 -14.18
CA ALA A 254 -13.18 -44.85 -13.80
C ALA A 254 -14.15 -44.94 -14.99
N ASP A 255 -14.23 -43.88 -15.77
CA ASP A 255 -15.13 -43.83 -16.91
C ASP A 255 -14.65 -44.74 -18.05
N GLN A 256 -13.34 -44.83 -18.28
CA GLN A 256 -12.79 -45.74 -19.28
C GLN A 256 -13.08 -47.20 -18.92
N CYS A 257 -12.84 -47.60 -17.67
CA CYS A 257 -13.15 -48.94 -17.18
C CYS A 257 -14.65 -49.25 -17.24
N TRP A 258 -15.51 -48.28 -16.90
CA TRP A 258 -16.97 -48.43 -16.96
C TRP A 258 -17.47 -48.70 -18.38
N TYR A 259 -17.04 -47.90 -19.36
CA TYR A 259 -17.47 -48.04 -20.74
C TYR A 259 -16.83 -49.24 -21.45
N ILE A 260 -15.61 -49.63 -21.08
CA ILE A 260 -14.98 -50.88 -21.56
C ILE A 260 -15.74 -52.10 -21.02
N SER A 261 -16.10 -52.09 -19.72
CA SER A 261 -16.86 -53.19 -19.11
C SER A 261 -18.25 -53.31 -19.73
N LEU A 262 -18.95 -52.18 -19.94
CA LEU A 262 -20.26 -52.16 -20.59
C LEU A 262 -20.19 -52.63 -22.06
N SER A 263 -19.17 -52.22 -22.81
CA SER A 263 -19.01 -52.65 -24.21
C SER A 263 -18.66 -54.13 -24.33
N LEU A 264 -17.82 -54.65 -23.44
CA LEU A 264 -17.50 -56.08 -23.37
C LEU A 264 -18.73 -56.91 -22.99
N LEU A 265 -19.52 -56.46 -22.01
CA LEU A 265 -20.74 -57.16 -21.59
C LEU A 265 -21.81 -57.14 -22.70
N ALA A 266 -21.94 -56.02 -23.42
CA ALA A 266 -22.81 -55.92 -24.58
C ALA A 266 -22.37 -56.90 -25.69
N LEU A 267 -21.06 -57.00 -25.96
CA LEU A 267 -20.50 -57.91 -26.96
C LEU A 267 -20.73 -59.38 -26.59
N VAL A 268 -20.46 -59.77 -25.34
CA VAL A 268 -20.74 -61.13 -24.82
C VAL A 268 -22.24 -61.46 -24.92
N SER A 269 -23.11 -60.51 -24.56
CA SER A 269 -24.56 -60.69 -24.65
C SER A 269 -25.05 -60.88 -26.09
N LEU A 270 -24.38 -60.24 -27.05
CA LEU A 270 -24.67 -60.37 -28.49
C LEU A 270 -24.25 -61.76 -28.99
N PHE A 271 -23.09 -62.26 -28.58
CA PHE A 271 -22.62 -63.61 -28.90
C PHE A 271 -23.47 -64.73 -28.26
N MET A 272 -24.06 -64.48 -27.09
CA MET A 272 -24.95 -65.41 -26.40
C MET A 272 -26.43 -65.30 -26.85
N GLU A 273 -26.72 -64.48 -27.86
CA GLU A 273 -28.07 -64.22 -28.37
C GLU A 273 -29.07 -63.69 -27.32
N TRP A 274 -28.56 -63.06 -26.25
CA TRP A 274 -29.38 -62.42 -25.22
C TRP A 274 -29.82 -61.02 -25.65
N TRP A 275 -30.66 -60.98 -26.70
CA TRP A 275 -31.13 -59.75 -27.34
C TRP A 275 -31.77 -58.76 -26.37
N TRP A 276 -32.48 -59.25 -25.35
CA TRP A 276 -33.11 -58.42 -24.31
C TRP A 276 -32.13 -57.66 -23.43
N LEU A 277 -30.88 -58.14 -23.30
CA LEU A 277 -29.80 -57.47 -22.56
C LEU A 277 -28.92 -56.63 -23.51
N ALA A 278 -28.65 -57.15 -24.71
CA ALA A 278 -27.80 -56.49 -25.69
C ALA A 278 -28.41 -55.18 -26.22
N ALA A 279 -29.69 -55.18 -26.60
CA ALA A 279 -30.37 -54.01 -27.15
C ALA A 279 -30.37 -52.78 -26.21
N PRO A 280 -30.77 -52.88 -24.92
CA PRO A 280 -30.73 -51.74 -24.01
C PRO A 280 -29.30 -51.27 -23.71
N MET A 281 -28.31 -52.17 -23.64
CA MET A 281 -26.91 -51.76 -23.44
C MET A 281 -26.34 -50.96 -24.62
N VAL A 282 -26.64 -51.38 -25.85
CA VAL A 282 -26.22 -50.63 -27.05
C VAL A 282 -26.90 -49.26 -27.10
N ILE A 283 -28.20 -49.19 -26.80
CA ILE A 283 -28.93 -47.92 -26.72
C ILE A 283 -28.35 -47.01 -25.63
N TRP A 284 -28.05 -47.57 -24.45
CA TRP A 284 -27.42 -46.85 -23.34
C TRP A 284 -26.04 -46.28 -23.72
N LEU A 285 -25.19 -47.08 -24.37
CA LEU A 285 -23.89 -46.64 -24.86
C LEU A 285 -24.04 -45.50 -25.88
N HIS A 286 -25.01 -45.61 -26.79
CA HIS A 286 -25.25 -44.56 -27.78
C HIS A 286 -25.79 -43.26 -27.16
N LEU A 287 -26.66 -43.36 -26.15
CA LEU A 287 -27.14 -42.21 -25.38
C LEU A 287 -26.02 -41.57 -24.56
N SER A 288 -25.12 -42.38 -24.00
CA SER A 288 -23.98 -41.89 -23.21
C SER A 288 -23.01 -41.03 -24.04
N LEU A 289 -22.75 -41.39 -25.29
CA LEU A 289 -21.98 -40.55 -26.24
C LEU A 289 -22.63 -39.17 -26.46
N GLY A 290 -23.96 -39.13 -26.60
CA GLY A 290 -24.71 -37.89 -26.75
C GLY A 290 -24.70 -37.04 -25.47
N ALA A 291 -24.84 -37.68 -24.32
CA ALA A 291 -24.78 -37.03 -23.01
C ALA A 291 -23.40 -36.42 -22.73
N HIS A 292 -22.31 -37.17 -22.97
CA HIS A 292 -20.94 -36.67 -22.82
C HIS A 292 -20.63 -35.46 -23.70
N ARG A 293 -21.15 -35.43 -24.93
CA ARG A 293 -21.00 -34.26 -25.82
C ARG A 293 -21.74 -33.04 -25.27
N ARG A 294 -22.93 -33.23 -24.69
CA ARG A 294 -23.69 -32.14 -24.06
C ARG A 294 -23.00 -31.64 -22.79
N GLU A 295 -22.52 -32.55 -21.95
CA GLU A 295 -21.77 -32.20 -20.75
C GLU A 295 -20.48 -31.45 -21.07
N ARG A 296 -19.69 -31.92 -22.03
CA ARG A 296 -18.50 -31.19 -22.49
C ARG A 296 -18.85 -29.78 -22.94
N LYS A 297 -19.92 -29.63 -23.71
CA LYS A 297 -20.39 -28.31 -24.14
C LYS A 297 -20.82 -27.44 -22.95
N GLU A 298 -21.53 -28.00 -21.97
CA GLU A 298 -21.91 -27.27 -20.76
C GLU A 298 -20.69 -26.87 -19.91
N ILE A 299 -19.67 -27.73 -19.82
CA ILE A 299 -18.39 -27.43 -19.16
C ILE A 299 -17.67 -26.31 -19.92
N GLU A 300 -17.58 -26.39 -21.24
CA GLU A 300 -16.96 -25.37 -22.10
C GLU A 300 -17.67 -24.02 -21.98
N ASP A 301 -19.01 -24.00 -22.02
CA ASP A 301 -19.83 -22.80 -21.86
C ASP A 301 -19.63 -22.20 -20.46
N ARG A 302 -19.57 -23.04 -19.41
CA ARG A 302 -19.33 -22.59 -18.03
C ARG A 302 -17.91 -22.07 -17.85
N ARG A 303 -16.92 -22.71 -18.45
CA ARG A 303 -15.53 -22.28 -18.46
C ARG A 303 -15.39 -20.93 -19.17
N ALA A 304 -16.03 -20.77 -20.33
CA ALA A 304 -16.07 -19.51 -21.06
C ALA A 304 -16.69 -18.38 -20.21
N TYR A 305 -17.75 -18.68 -19.46
CA TYR A 305 -18.35 -17.74 -18.53
C TYR A 305 -17.39 -17.33 -17.39
N LEU A 306 -16.72 -18.29 -16.74
CA LEU A 306 -15.75 -18.02 -15.67
C LEU A 306 -14.53 -17.23 -16.19
N LEU A 307 -14.01 -17.59 -17.37
CA LEU A 307 -12.94 -16.83 -18.02
C LEU A 307 -13.37 -15.41 -18.37
N GLY A 308 -14.61 -15.22 -18.81
CA GLY A 308 -15.20 -13.90 -19.05
C GLY A 308 -15.23 -13.03 -17.78
N GLN A 309 -15.61 -13.62 -16.64
CA GLN A 309 -15.56 -12.93 -15.34
C GLN A 309 -14.13 -12.59 -14.93
N ALA A 310 -13.18 -13.51 -15.10
CA ALA A 310 -11.77 -13.26 -14.79
C ALA A 310 -11.18 -12.13 -15.67
N GLN A 311 -11.57 -12.04 -16.95
CA GLN A 311 -11.19 -10.94 -17.83
C GLN A 311 -11.81 -9.60 -17.39
N MET A 312 -13.05 -9.59 -16.91
CA MET A 312 -13.70 -8.40 -16.39
C MET A 312 -13.00 -7.89 -15.10
N LEU A 313 -12.63 -8.81 -14.21
CA LEU A 313 -11.84 -8.51 -13.02
C LEU A 313 -10.45 -7.95 -13.39
N LYS A 314 -9.80 -8.53 -14.42
CA LYS A 314 -8.52 -8.00 -14.93
C LYS A 314 -8.67 -6.55 -15.41
N ARG A 315 -9.69 -6.27 -16.22
CA ARG A 315 -9.94 -4.92 -16.76
C ARG A 315 -10.20 -3.89 -15.66
N THR A 316 -10.91 -4.26 -14.60
CA THR A 316 -11.16 -3.36 -13.47
C THR A 316 -9.94 -3.17 -12.61
N ARG A 317 -9.16 -4.23 -12.34
CA ARG A 317 -7.84 -4.13 -11.71
C ARG A 317 -6.92 -3.18 -12.47
N ASP A 318 -6.82 -3.32 -13.79
CA ASP A 318 -5.96 -2.44 -14.60
C ASP A 318 -6.45 -0.99 -14.59
N ARG A 319 -7.77 -0.76 -14.66
CA ARG A 319 -8.37 0.59 -14.53
C ARG A 319 -8.16 1.20 -13.14
N PHE A 320 -8.24 0.40 -12.09
CA PHE A 320 -7.99 0.83 -10.72
C PHE A 320 -6.51 1.16 -10.49
N GLY A 321 -5.59 0.35 -11.02
CA GLY A 321 -4.15 0.61 -10.95
C GLY A 321 -3.75 1.93 -11.62
N VAL A 322 -4.45 2.33 -12.70
CA VAL A 322 -4.25 3.62 -13.39
C VAL A 322 -5.00 4.78 -12.71
N GLY A 323 -5.88 4.51 -11.73
CA GLY A 323 -6.62 5.53 -10.98
C GLY A 323 -7.92 5.99 -11.66
N HIS A 324 -8.44 5.26 -12.65
CA HIS A 324 -9.72 5.59 -13.29
C HIS A 324 -10.96 5.18 -12.48
N ILE A 325 -10.79 4.34 -11.45
CA ILE A 325 -11.85 3.85 -10.59
C ILE A 325 -11.53 4.26 -9.15
N SER A 326 -12.48 4.91 -8.47
CA SER A 326 -12.36 5.24 -7.05
C SER A 326 -12.58 4.01 -6.17
N LEU A 327 -12.07 4.05 -4.93
CA LEU A 327 -12.19 2.95 -3.96
C LEU A 327 -13.66 2.55 -3.71
N GLU A 328 -14.57 3.52 -3.66
CA GLU A 328 -16.01 3.28 -3.48
C GLU A 328 -16.65 2.50 -4.63
N LYS A 329 -16.36 2.93 -5.87
CA LYS A 329 -16.88 2.26 -7.06
C LYS A 329 -16.35 0.84 -7.15
N LEU A 330 -15.10 0.64 -6.76
CA LEU A 330 -14.50 -0.69 -6.68
C LEU A 330 -15.19 -1.56 -5.62
N ALA A 331 -15.46 -1.02 -4.42
CA ALA A 331 -16.16 -1.75 -3.36
C ALA A 331 -17.53 -2.27 -3.80
N PHE A 332 -18.31 -1.42 -4.49
CA PHE A 332 -19.61 -1.81 -5.04
C PHE A 332 -19.48 -2.91 -6.10
N GLN A 333 -18.52 -2.78 -7.03
CA GLN A 333 -18.27 -3.79 -8.07
C GLN A 333 -17.82 -5.13 -7.49
N LEU A 334 -16.95 -5.10 -6.48
CA LEU A 334 -16.44 -6.33 -5.84
C LEU A 334 -17.52 -7.08 -5.07
N ARG A 335 -18.41 -6.38 -4.35
CA ARG A 335 -19.56 -7.02 -3.68
C ARG A 335 -20.48 -7.74 -4.65
N HIS A 336 -20.66 -7.22 -5.85
CA HIS A 336 -21.46 -7.88 -6.88
C HIS A 336 -20.76 -9.09 -7.51
N TRP A 337 -19.44 -9.15 -7.46
CA TRP A 337 -18.65 -10.26 -8.04
C TRP A 337 -18.24 -11.32 -7.04
N ASP A 338 -18.46 -11.06 -5.76
CA ASP A 338 -18.15 -11.94 -4.64
C ASP A 338 -19.41 -12.20 -3.80
N GLU A 339 -20.49 -12.59 -4.48
CA GLU A 339 -21.80 -12.84 -3.86
C GLU A 339 -21.77 -13.91 -2.75
N LYS A 340 -20.69 -14.70 -2.67
CA LYS A 340 -20.47 -15.76 -1.68
C LYS A 340 -19.29 -15.53 -0.74
N GLY A 341 -18.54 -14.43 -0.87
CA GLY A 341 -17.33 -14.18 -0.07
C GLY A 341 -16.24 -15.24 -0.28
N GLU A 342 -16.15 -15.82 -1.48
CA GLU A 342 -15.22 -16.90 -1.80
C GLU A 342 -13.84 -16.34 -2.20
N TYR A 343 -13.79 -15.14 -2.79
CA TYR A 343 -12.60 -14.65 -3.49
C TYR A 343 -11.88 -13.53 -2.75
N PHE A 344 -12.58 -12.70 -1.97
CA PHE A 344 -12.00 -11.58 -1.26
C PHE A 344 -12.19 -11.70 0.24
N GLU A 345 -11.17 -11.24 0.97
CA GLU A 345 -11.19 -11.24 2.42
C GLU A 345 -12.07 -10.10 2.96
N PRO A 346 -12.76 -10.29 4.11
CA PRO A 346 -13.59 -9.26 4.69
C PRO A 346 -12.81 -7.98 5.02
N GLN A 347 -11.54 -8.10 5.44
CA GLN A 347 -10.66 -6.96 5.72
C GLN A 347 -10.45 -6.05 4.50
N LEU A 348 -10.58 -6.56 3.27
CA LEU A 348 -10.48 -5.74 2.07
C LEU A 348 -11.60 -4.70 2.01
N PHE A 349 -12.82 -5.07 2.40
CA PHE A 349 -13.96 -4.14 2.38
C PHE A 349 -13.83 -3.05 3.45
N ASP A 350 -13.24 -3.38 4.61
CA ASP A 350 -12.91 -2.39 5.65
C ASP A 350 -11.85 -1.41 5.14
N LEU A 351 -10.85 -1.91 4.41
CA LEU A 351 -9.80 -1.08 3.81
C LEU A 351 -10.36 -0.16 2.70
N LEU A 352 -11.32 -0.64 1.91
CA LEU A 352 -12.01 0.17 0.91
C LEU A 352 -12.93 1.24 1.53
N ALA A 353 -13.34 1.07 2.78
CA ALA A 353 -14.12 2.05 3.53
C ALA A 353 -13.26 3.16 4.16
N LEU A 354 -11.97 2.91 4.33
CA LEU A 354 -11.06 3.74 5.15
C LEU A 354 -10.93 5.18 4.66
N HIS A 355 -10.99 5.41 3.34
CA HIS A 355 -10.80 6.73 2.72
C HIS A 355 -12.08 7.31 2.08
N GLN A 356 -13.26 6.77 2.38
CA GLN A 356 -14.54 7.20 1.76
C GLN A 356 -14.97 8.64 2.11
N HIS A 357 -14.32 9.27 3.10
CA HIS A 357 -14.68 10.61 3.58
C HIS A 357 -13.50 11.59 3.64
N GLN A 358 -12.39 11.28 2.97
CA GLN A 358 -11.27 12.21 2.84
C GLN A 358 -11.40 12.96 1.50
N GLU A 359 -12.24 14.00 1.47
CA GLU A 359 -12.24 15.04 0.44
C GLU A 359 -11.42 16.26 0.90
#